data_AF-A0A1R1MJA2-F1
#
_entry.id   AF-A0A1R1MJA2-F1
#
_cell.length_a   1.000
_cell.length_b   1.000
_cell.length_c   1.000
_cell.angle_alpha   90.00
_cell.angle_beta   90.00
_cell.angle_gamma   90.00
#
_symmetry.space_group_name_H-M   'P 1'
#
loop_
_entity.id
_entity.type
_entity.pdbx_description
1 polymer ?
#
loop_
_entity_poly.entity_id
_entity_poly.type
_entity_poly.pdbx_seq_one_letter_code
_entity_poly.pdbx_strand_id
1 'polypeptide(L)' 'MELWVRAGDEKVKLQGSLKAIYQALLEKFKESPQILAFNGSKKERRRFKRELRAAKKDLLKAAENYLNWVKGCKRLFN' A
#
# COMPACT_ATOMS: atom_id res chain seq x y z
N MET A 1 1.42 -11.47 -1.66
CA MET A 1 1.34 -10.47 -2.75
C MET A 1 2.64 -9.71 -2.83
N GLU A 2 2.86 -9.00 -3.93
CA GLU A 2 4.08 -8.26 -4.22
C GLU A 2 3.75 -6.89 -4.83
N LEU A 3 4.50 -5.88 -4.41
CA LEU A 3 4.46 -4.53 -4.95
C LEU A 3 5.88 -4.13 -5.35
N TRP A 4 6.03 -3.73 -6.61
CA TRP A 4 7.26 -3.15 -7.15
C TRP A 4 7.09 -1.64 -7.23
N VAL A 5 8.00 -0.92 -6.60
CA VAL A 5 8.06 0.54 -6.64
C VAL A 5 9.44 1.02 -7.07
N ARG A 6 9.50 2.24 -7.60
CA ARG A 6 10.74 2.96 -7.87
C ARG A 6 10.79 4.20 -7.00
N ALA A 7 11.90 4.40 -6.29
CA ALA A 7 12.22 5.62 -5.56
C ALA A 7 13.58 6.13 -6.05
N GLY A 8 13.58 7.24 -6.79
CA GLY A 8 14.76 7.67 -7.53
C GLY A 8 15.23 6.59 -8.51
N ASP A 9 16.49 6.17 -8.37
CA ASP A 9 17.11 5.14 -9.23
C ASP A 9 16.92 3.71 -8.72
N GLU A 10 16.42 3.53 -7.49
CA GLU A 10 16.27 2.20 -6.90
C GLU A 10 14.89 1.59 -7.21
N LYS A 11 14.91 0.31 -7.61
CA LYS A 11 13.72 -0.53 -7.70
C LYS A 11 13.60 -1.38 -6.45
N VAL A 12 12.52 -1.21 -5.71
CA VAL A 12 12.28 -1.91 -4.46
C VAL A 12 11.10 -2.84 -4.61
N LYS A 13 11.31 -4.11 -4.25
CA LYS A 13 10.26 -5.11 -4.11
C LYS A 13 9.78 -5.17 -2.66
N LEU A 14 8.47 -5.05 -2.45
CA LEU A 14 7.81 -5.29 -1.17
C LEU A 14 6.90 -6.50 -1.28
N GLN A 15 7.04 -7.46 -0.38
CA GLN A 15 6.31 -8.73 -0.40
C GLN A 15 5.65 -8.99 0.95
N GLY A 16 4.44 -9.56 0.92
CA GLY A 16 3.70 -9.89 2.14
C GLY A 16 2.20 -9.84 1.95
N SER A 17 1.46 -9.51 3.02
CA SER A 17 0.05 -9.11 2.96
C SER A 17 -0.09 -7.63 2.58
N LEU A 18 -1.29 -7.17 2.19
CA LEU A 18 -1.51 -5.76 1.83
C LEU A 18 -1.15 -4.82 2.98
N LYS A 19 -1.49 -5.23 4.21
CA LYS A 19 -1.15 -4.51 5.43
C LYS A 19 0.37 -4.40 5.59
N ALA A 20 1.09 -5.52 5.46
CA ALA A 20 2.55 -5.54 5.63
C ALA A 20 3.25 -4.68 4.57
N ILE A 21 2.81 -4.75 3.31
CA ILE A 21 3.35 -3.92 2.22
C ILE A 21 3.15 -2.43 2.52
N TYR A 22 1.95 -2.04 2.94
CA TYR A 22 1.66 -0.64 3.28
C TYR A 22 2.42 -0.14 4.50
N GLN A 23 2.65 -1.01 5.49
CA GLN A 23 3.44 -0.66 6.65
C GLN A 23 4.92 -0.45 6.26
N ALA A 24 5.48 -1.37 5.46
CA ALA A 24 6.83 -1.24 4.93
C ALA A 24 7.01 -0.02 4.01
N LEU A 25 5.97 0.40 3.27
CA LEU A 25 6.01 1.64 2.47
C LEU A 25 6.24 2.87 3.34
N LEU A 26 5.47 3.01 4.43
CA LEU A 26 5.58 4.15 5.33
C LEU A 26 6.89 4.17 6.12
N GLU A 27 7.47 3.00 6.39
CA GLU A 27 8.76 2.88 7.07
C GLU A 27 9.94 3.20 6.15
N LYS A 28 9.86 2.81 4.87
CA LYS A 28 10.99 2.94 3.93
C LYS A 28 11.02 4.23 3.14
N PHE A 29 9.87 4.85 2.86
CA PHE A 29 9.80 5.98 1.95
C PHE A 29 9.22 7.22 2.63
N LYS A 30 9.88 8.36 2.44
CA LYS A 30 9.37 9.69 2.88
C LYS A 30 8.52 10.38 1.81
N GLU A 31 8.75 10.04 0.55
CA GLU A 31 8.02 10.55 -0.61
C GLU A 31 7.33 9.41 -1.35
N SER A 32 6.22 9.69 -2.03
CA SER A 32 5.44 8.65 -2.71
C SER A 32 6.21 8.06 -3.88
N PRO A 33 6.64 6.78 -3.81
CA PRO A 33 7.42 6.20 -4.87
C PRO A 33 6.53 5.84 -6.08
N GLN A 34 7.13 5.74 -7.26
CA GLN A 34 6.43 5.39 -8.48
C GLN A 34 6.05 3.91 -8.47
N ILE A 35 4.78 3.59 -8.67
CA ILE A 35 4.31 2.20 -8.77
C ILE A 35 4.72 1.62 -10.13
N LEU A 36 5.43 0.49 -10.12
CA LEU A 36 5.82 -0.24 -11.33
C LEU A 36 4.88 -1.40 -11.61
N ALA A 37 4.63 -2.25 -10.60
CA ALA A 37 3.77 -3.42 -10.74
C ALA A 37 3.17 -3.81 -9.39
N PHE A 38 1.94 -4.33 -9.41
CA PHE A 38 1.30 -4.90 -8.22
C PHE A 38 0.70 -6.27 -8.53
N ASN A 39 1.24 -7.29 -7.89
CA ASN A 39 0.85 -8.70 -8.05
C ASN A 39 0.14 -9.19 -6.79
N GLY A 40 -1.14 -9.52 -6.91
CA GLY A 40 -1.94 -10.07 -5.82
C GLY A 40 -3.22 -10.69 -6.35
N SER A 41 -4.01 -11.28 -5.45
CA SER A 41 -5.32 -11.85 -5.80
C SER A 41 -6.28 -10.78 -6.31
N LYS A 42 -7.38 -11.22 -6.96
CA LYS A 42 -8.42 -10.31 -7.49
C LYS A 42 -8.99 -9.37 -6.42
N LYS A 43 -9.21 -9.87 -5.19
CA LYS A 43 -9.72 -9.08 -4.06
C LYS A 43 -8.72 -8.01 -3.64
N GLU A 44 -7.46 -8.38 -3.50
CA GLU A 44 -6.37 -7.50 -3.08
C GLU A 44 -6.11 -6.39 -4.11
N ARG A 45 -6.08 -6.73 -5.40
CA ARG A 45 -5.94 -5.73 -6.49
C ARG A 45 -7.07 -4.71 -6.49
N ARG A 46 -8.31 -5.14 -6.24
CA ARG A 46 -9.46 -4.23 -6.13
C ARG A 46 -9.31 -3.29 -4.94
N ARG A 47 -8.91 -3.81 -3.78
CA ARG A 47 -8.66 -3.01 -2.58
C ARG A 47 -7.53 -2.01 -2.81
N PHE A 48 -6.38 -2.45 -3.32
CA PHE A 48 -5.25 -1.59 -3.67
C PHE A 48 -5.66 -0.43 -4.60
N LYS A 49 -6.34 -0.73 -5.71
CA LYS A 49 -6.84 0.30 -6.65
C LYS A 49 -7.82 1.28 -5.99
N ARG A 50 -8.67 0.81 -5.06
CA ARG A 50 -9.62 1.67 -4.35
C ARG A 50 -8.91 2.69 -3.46
N GLU A 51 -7.93 2.23 -2.68
CA GLU A 51 -7.15 3.12 -1.80
C GLU A 51 -6.36 4.14 -2.63
N LEU A 52 -5.74 3.73 -3.73
CA LEU A 52 -5.06 4.66 -4.64
C LEU A 52 -6.00 5.70 -5.25
N ARG A 53 -7.22 5.32 -5.65
CA ARG A 53 -8.20 6.29 -6.17
C ARG A 53 -8.61 7.29 -5.09
N ALA A 54 -8.87 6.82 -3.88
CA ALA A 54 -9.21 7.68 -2.74
C ALA A 54 -8.06 8.65 -2.40
N ALA A 55 -6.81 8.21 -2.58
CA ALA A 55 -5.61 8.98 -2.33
C ALA A 55 -5.11 9.79 -3.54
N LYS A 56 -5.90 9.96 -4.61
CA LYS A 56 -5.48 10.66 -5.84
C LYS A 56 -4.14 10.15 -6.42
N LYS A 57 -3.93 8.84 -6.35
CA LYS A 57 -2.72 8.10 -6.79
C LYS A 57 -1.46 8.31 -5.92
N ASP A 58 -1.58 8.98 -4.78
CA ASP A 58 -0.50 9.02 -3.77
C ASP A 58 -0.46 7.67 -3.03
N LEU A 59 0.69 6.98 -3.11
CA LEU A 59 0.85 5.65 -2.56
C LEU A 59 1.03 5.66 -1.03
N LEU A 60 1.72 6.67 -0.48
CA LEU A 60 1.89 6.78 0.97
C LEU A 60 0.57 7.15 1.63
N LYS A 61 -0.18 8.09 1.02
CA LYS A 61 -1.51 8.43 1.51
C LYS A 61 -2.48 7.25 1.42
N ALA A 62 -2.40 6.45 0.35
CA ALA A 62 -3.17 5.21 0.25
C ALA A 62 -2.81 4.20 1.35
N ALA A 63 -1.53 4.07 1.69
CA ALA A 63 -1.05 3.22 2.76
C ALA A 63 -1.58 3.67 4.13
N GLU A 64 -1.48 4.97 4.45
CA GLU A 64 -2.04 5.55 5.68
C GLU A 64 -3.54 5.29 5.82
N ASN A 65 -4.32 5.61 4.78
CA ASN A 65 -5.77 5.46 4.78
C ASN A 65 -6.17 4.01 5.07
N TYR A 66 -5.52 3.06 4.42
CA TYR A 66 -5.80 1.65 4.63
C TYR A 66 -5.43 1.17 6.02
N LEU A 67 -4.26 1.56 6.55
CA LEU A 67 -3.84 1.16 7.89
C LEU A 67 -4.75 1.75 8.97
N ASN A 68 -5.22 3.00 8.79
CA ASN A 68 -6.21 3.62 9.65
C ASN A 68 -7.56 2.87 9.60
N TRP A 69 -8.01 2.50 8.40
CA TRP A 69 -9.21 1.66 8.24
C TRP A 69 -9.06 0.30 8.95
N VAL A 70 -7.92 -0.39 8.80
CA VAL A 70 -7.65 -1.67 9.47
C VAL A 70 -7.67 -1.50 11.00
N LYS A 71 -7.06 -0.43 11.53
CA LYS A 71 -7.10 -0.11 12.97
C LYS A 71 -8.54 0.14 13.44
N GLY A 72 -9.33 0.91 12.68
CA GLY A 72 -10.74 1.17 12.95
C GLY A 72 -11.59 -0.10 12.96
N CYS A 73 -11.39 -1.01 12.00
CA CYS A 73 -12.09 -2.30 12.00
C CYS A 73 -11.72 -3.15 13.21
N LYS A 74 -10.45 -3.22 13.61
CA LYS A 74 -10.07 -3.97 14.82
C LYS A 74 -10.78 -3.45 16.08
N ARG A 75 -11.01 -2.14 16.17
CA ARG A 75 -11.77 -1.53 17.27
C ARG A 75 -13.25 -1.89 17.25
N LEU A 76 -13.83 -2.21 16.08
CA LEU A 76 -15.23 -2.60 15.94
C LEU A 76 -15.48 -4.09 16.23
N PHE A 77 -14.42 -4.91 16.33
CA PHE A 77 -14.51 -6.35 16.58
C PHE A 77 -13.79 -6.78 17.87
N ASN A 78 -13.52 -5.83 18.77
CA ASN A 78 -12.98 -6.05 20.11
C ASN A 78 -14.03 -5.69 21.16
#